data_AF-A0A3C0MG21-F1
#
_entry.id   AF-A0A3C0MG21-F1
#
_cell.length_a   1.000
_cell.length_b   1.000
_cell.length_c   1.000
_cell.angle_alpha   90.00
_cell.angle_beta   90.00
_cell.angle_gamma   90.00
#
_symmetry.space_group_name_H-M   'P 1'
#
loop_
_entity.id
_entity.type
_entity.pdbx_description
1 polymer ?
#
loop_
_entity_poly.entity_id
_entity_poly.type
_entity_poly.pdbx_seq_one_letter_code
_entity_poly.pdbx_strand_id
1 'polypeptide(L)'
;ALVIGAETMSRILDWEDRTTAVLFGDGAGAVVLQAQDGTGSLEDRGILSTHLYSDGRHMEMLYVDGGPSRTRTVGHLRMQGREVFRHAVTNIAESITAACEAHGLSVADIDWFVPHQANQRILDGTARKLGIPPQKVISTVADHGNTSAASVPLALNTAIRDNRIKRGDLVLLEAMGGGFTWGSALLRW
;
A
#
# COMPACT_ATOMS: atom_id res chain seq x y z
N ALA A 1 -6.27 14.16 -13.82
CA ALA A 1 -5.45 14.49 -12.63
C ALA A 1 -4.13 13.74 -12.68
N LEU A 2 -3.05 14.28 -12.10
CA LEU A 2 -1.79 13.57 -11.87
C LEU A 2 -1.71 13.26 -10.37
N VAL A 3 -1.61 11.99 -10.01
CA VAL A 3 -1.47 11.54 -8.61
C VAL A 3 -0.08 10.97 -8.43
N ILE A 4 0.66 11.47 -7.44
CA ILE A 4 2.05 11.10 -7.19
C ILE A 4 2.18 10.60 -5.76
N GLY A 5 2.75 9.41 -5.59
CA GLY A 5 3.30 8.95 -4.32
C GLY A 5 4.82 9.09 -4.40
N ALA A 6 5.41 9.93 -3.56
CA ALA A 6 6.84 10.20 -3.56
C ALA A 6 7.35 10.45 -2.15
N GLU A 7 8.45 9.80 -1.78
CA GLU A 7 9.01 9.85 -0.44
C GLU A 7 10.53 9.76 -0.44
N THR A 8 11.14 10.40 0.55
CA THR A 8 12.59 10.32 0.83
C THR A 8 12.84 9.83 2.25
N MET A 9 12.38 8.60 2.53
CA MET A 9 12.43 8.01 3.87
C MET A 9 13.86 7.92 4.41
N SER A 10 14.87 7.73 3.56
CA SER A 10 16.27 7.65 3.94
C SER A 10 16.75 8.84 4.78
N ARG A 11 16.13 10.02 4.60
CA ARG A 11 16.48 11.26 5.29
C ARG A 11 15.98 11.33 6.73
N ILE A 12 15.10 10.42 7.12
CA ILE A 12 14.50 10.34 8.46
C ILE A 12 14.80 8.99 9.13
N LEU A 13 15.80 8.23 8.65
CA LEU A 13 16.22 7.00 9.30
C LEU A 13 17.31 7.27 10.32
N ASP A 14 17.21 6.60 11.46
CA ASP A 14 18.30 6.47 12.41
C ASP A 14 19.20 5.32 11.94
N TRP A 15 20.37 5.64 11.39
CA TRP A 15 21.28 4.64 10.80
C TRP A 15 21.93 3.71 11.84
N GLU A 16 21.84 4.05 13.13
CA GLU A 16 22.23 3.16 14.23
C GLU A 16 21.10 2.19 14.61
N ASP A 17 19.84 2.51 14.28
CA ASP A 17 18.69 1.62 14.44
C ASP A 17 18.54 0.67 13.24
N ARG A 18 19.17 -0.50 13.36
CA ARG A 18 19.07 -1.57 12.37
C ARG A 18 17.62 -2.02 12.10
N THR A 19 16.67 -1.82 13.02
CA THR A 19 15.29 -2.31 12.84
C THR A 19 14.52 -1.55 11.77
N THR A 20 14.92 -0.31 11.49
CA THR A 20 14.32 0.56 10.47
C THR A 20 15.28 0.83 9.31
N ALA A 21 16.58 1.03 9.58
CA ALA A 21 17.59 1.41 8.59
C ALA A 21 17.73 0.46 7.39
N VAL A 22 17.36 -0.82 7.56
CA VAL A 22 17.46 -1.85 6.50
C VAL A 22 16.18 -2.02 5.69
N LEU A 23 15.10 -1.34 6.07
CA LEU A 23 13.77 -1.56 5.49
C LEU A 23 13.40 -0.50 4.46
N PHE A 24 13.77 0.75 4.69
CA PHE A 24 13.21 1.88 3.94
C PHE A 24 14.14 2.36 2.82
N GLY A 25 13.52 2.88 1.76
CA GLY A 25 14.19 3.48 0.61
C GLY A 25 13.47 4.74 0.14
N ASP A 26 14.04 5.38 -0.88
CA ASP A 26 13.49 6.57 -1.51
C ASP A 26 12.89 6.23 -2.87
N GLY A 27 11.84 6.95 -3.28
CA GLY A 27 11.24 6.71 -4.58
C GLY A 27 10.08 7.62 -4.91
N ALA A 28 9.63 7.55 -6.17
CA ALA A 28 8.44 8.22 -6.64
C ALA A 28 7.75 7.39 -7.73
N GLY A 29 6.44 7.24 -7.63
CA GLY A 29 5.58 6.67 -8.65
C GLY A 29 4.39 7.59 -8.91
N ALA A 30 3.88 7.59 -10.15
CA ALA A 30 2.80 8.48 -10.54
C ALA A 30 1.81 7.78 -11.47
N VAL A 31 0.54 8.18 -11.37
CA VAL A 31 -0.54 7.76 -12.26
C VAL A 31 -1.27 8.97 -12.82
N VAL A 32 -1.66 8.88 -14.09
CA VAL A 32 -2.51 9.88 -14.74
C VAL A 32 -3.94 9.34 -14.75
N LEU A 33 -4.85 10.09 -14.11
CA LEU A 33 -6.27 9.81 -14.10
C LEU A 33 -6.96 10.65 -15.18
N GLN A 34 -7.82 10.00 -15.96
CA GLN A 34 -8.64 10.63 -16.98
C GLN A 34 -10.10 10.25 -16.73
N ALA A 35 -11.00 11.22 -16.89
CA ALA A 35 -12.43 10.94 -16.87
C ALA A 35 -12.79 10.00 -18.04
N GLN A 36 -13.69 9.07 -17.77
CA GLN A 36 -14.24 8.12 -18.73
C GLN A 36 -15.74 7.99 -18.45
N ASP A 37 -16.51 7.76 -19.49
CA ASP A 37 -17.92 7.38 -19.34
C ASP A 37 -17.97 5.92 -18.87
N GLY A 38 -18.88 5.65 -17.93
CA GLY A 38 -19.11 4.32 -17.36
C GLY A 38 -20.61 4.07 -17.20
N THR A 39 -20.98 2.80 -17.14
CA THR A 39 -22.35 2.35 -16.92
C THR A 39 -22.71 2.22 -15.44
N GLY A 40 -21.73 2.39 -14.54
CA GLY A 40 -21.82 2.06 -13.11
C GLY A 40 -21.67 0.57 -12.83
N SER A 41 -21.19 -0.22 -13.80
CA SER A 41 -21.05 -1.67 -13.67
C SER A 41 -19.62 -2.08 -13.34
N LEU A 42 -19.45 -3.33 -12.91
CA LEU A 42 -18.13 -3.91 -12.65
C LEU A 42 -17.29 -4.08 -13.91
N GLU A 43 -17.88 -3.99 -15.10
CA GLU A 43 -17.17 -4.07 -16.38
C GLU A 43 -16.53 -2.72 -16.77
N ASP A 44 -16.92 -1.63 -16.11
CA ASP A 44 -16.37 -0.31 -16.37
C ASP A 44 -14.87 -0.29 -16.08
N ARG A 45 -14.13 0.36 -16.99
CA ARG A 45 -12.70 0.59 -16.82
C ARG A 45 -12.47 1.75 -15.86
N GLY A 46 -11.53 1.58 -14.93
CA GLY A 46 -11.14 2.61 -13.98
C GLY A 46 -11.33 2.20 -12.53
N ILE A 47 -11.39 3.19 -11.64
CA ILE A 47 -11.54 2.97 -10.20
C ILE A 47 -13.01 2.65 -9.90
N LEU A 48 -13.26 1.47 -9.35
CA LEU A 48 -14.62 1.00 -8.99
C LEU A 48 -15.01 1.48 -7.59
N SER A 49 -14.09 1.40 -6.63
CA SER A 49 -14.27 1.97 -5.29
C SER A 49 -12.94 2.21 -4.58
N THR A 50 -12.98 3.08 -3.58
CA THR A 50 -11.87 3.30 -2.64
C THR A 50 -12.40 3.28 -1.22
N HIS A 51 -11.67 2.67 -0.30
CA HIS A 51 -12.05 2.52 1.10
C HIS A 51 -10.91 3.05 1.96
N LEU A 52 -11.20 3.98 2.87
CA LEU A 52 -10.19 4.73 3.62
C LEU A 52 -10.55 4.74 5.09
N TYR A 53 -9.56 4.49 5.93
CA TYR A 53 -9.73 4.33 7.38
C TYR A 53 -8.56 4.92 8.14
N SER A 54 -8.78 5.21 9.42
CA SER A 54 -7.74 5.65 10.33
C SER A 54 -8.06 5.31 11.79
N ASP A 55 -7.02 5.12 12.59
CA ASP A 55 -7.13 4.97 14.04
C ASP A 55 -5.94 5.62 14.76
N GLY A 56 -6.17 6.84 15.25
CA GLY A 56 -5.17 7.67 15.92
C GLY A 56 -4.68 7.12 17.27
N ARG A 57 -5.38 6.16 17.87
CA ARG A 57 -5.01 5.59 19.19
C ARG A 57 -3.67 4.83 19.14
N HIS A 58 -3.20 4.51 17.94
CA HIS A 58 -1.98 3.73 17.69
C HIS A 58 -0.81 4.57 17.18
N MET A 59 -0.89 5.91 17.24
CA MET A 59 0.14 6.80 16.68
C MET A 59 1.55 6.53 17.20
N GLU A 60 1.71 6.15 18.47
CA GLU A 60 3.01 5.86 19.10
C GLU A 60 3.67 4.56 18.59
N MET A 61 2.98 3.77 17.75
CA MET A 61 3.52 2.54 17.18
C MET A 61 4.33 2.78 15.90
N LEU A 62 4.05 3.85 15.16
CA LEU A 62 4.77 4.23 13.93
C LEU A 62 4.66 5.73 13.72
N TYR A 63 5.74 6.46 14.02
CA TYR A 63 5.79 7.91 13.96
C TYR A 63 7.21 8.41 13.66
N VAL A 64 7.33 9.71 13.41
CA VAL A 64 8.62 10.40 13.35
C VAL A 64 8.75 11.24 14.61
N ASP A 65 9.85 11.10 15.35
CA ASP A 65 10.09 11.79 16.63
C ASP A 65 10.51 13.27 16.47
N GLY A 66 10.35 13.81 15.26
CA GLY A 66 10.57 15.21 14.92
C GLY A 66 9.49 15.78 14.01
N GLY A 67 9.72 17.00 13.53
CA GLY A 67 8.86 17.67 12.59
C GLY A 67 8.91 19.19 12.75
N PRO A 68 8.80 19.93 11.63
CA PRO A 68 8.90 21.40 11.62
C PRO A 68 7.87 22.06 12.54
N SER A 69 6.68 21.47 12.66
CA SER A 69 5.57 22.01 13.46
C SER A 69 5.59 21.61 14.94
N ARG A 70 6.37 20.59 15.34
CA ARG A 70 6.37 20.06 16.72
C ARG A 70 7.69 20.33 17.45
N THR A 71 8.80 19.86 16.89
CA THR A 71 10.12 19.91 17.55
C THR A 71 11.09 20.87 16.87
N ARG A 72 10.75 21.37 15.67
CA ARG A 72 11.65 22.16 14.80
C ARG A 72 12.95 21.42 14.45
N THR A 73 12.93 20.11 14.49
CA THR A 73 14.00 19.21 14.02
C THR A 73 13.43 18.24 12.99
N VAL A 74 14.28 17.55 12.24
CA VAL A 74 13.86 16.51 11.28
C VAL A 74 13.30 15.30 12.03
N GLY A 75 14.02 14.82 13.04
CA GLY A 75 13.72 13.59 13.78
C GLY A 75 14.02 12.33 12.97
N HIS A 76 13.70 11.18 13.57
CA HIS A 76 13.85 9.87 12.99
C HIS A 76 12.56 9.06 13.11
N LEU A 77 12.38 8.14 12.16
CA LEU A 77 11.31 7.16 12.17
C LEU A 77 11.47 6.23 13.39
N ARG A 78 10.39 6.07 14.15
CA ARG A 78 10.28 5.14 15.27
C ARG A 78 9.17 4.14 14.97
N MET A 79 9.47 2.87 15.18
CA MET A 79 8.56 1.78 14.81
C MET A 79 8.56 0.65 15.84
N GLN A 80 7.37 0.25 16.29
CA GLN A 80 7.14 -0.97 17.06
C GLN A 80 6.78 -2.12 16.12
N GLY A 81 7.78 -2.68 15.43
CA GLY A 81 7.56 -3.56 14.27
C GLY A 81 6.61 -4.75 14.49
N ARG A 82 6.63 -5.37 15.68
CA ARG A 82 5.72 -6.49 16.01
C ARG A 82 4.26 -6.04 16.10
N GLU A 83 4.01 -4.88 16.71
CA GLU A 83 2.66 -4.34 16.88
C GLU A 83 2.12 -3.84 15.54
N VAL A 84 2.96 -3.11 14.77
CA VAL A 84 2.65 -2.70 13.38
C VAL A 84 2.24 -3.90 12.53
N PHE A 85 3.00 -5.00 12.57
CA PHE A 85 2.67 -6.22 11.83
C PHE A 85 1.28 -6.77 12.18
N ARG A 86 0.94 -6.84 13.47
CA ARG A 86 -0.34 -7.40 13.93
C ARG A 86 -1.53 -6.56 13.46
N HIS A 87 -1.41 -5.24 13.58
CA HIS A 87 -2.44 -4.31 13.12
C HIS A 87 -2.55 -4.30 11.60
N ALA A 88 -1.43 -4.31 10.88
CA ALA A 88 -1.39 -4.34 9.42
C ALA A 88 -2.20 -5.49 8.84
N VAL A 89 -1.89 -6.72 9.22
CA VAL A 89 -2.58 -7.90 8.68
C VAL A 89 -4.09 -7.89 8.99
N THR A 90 -4.53 -7.20 10.05
CA THR A 90 -5.96 -7.11 10.41
C THR A 90 -6.68 -6.03 9.63
N ASN A 91 -6.18 -4.80 9.71
CA ASN A 91 -6.80 -3.63 9.08
C ASN A 91 -6.79 -3.74 7.55
N ILE A 92 -5.71 -4.29 6.99
CA ILE A 92 -5.61 -4.55 5.55
C ILE A 92 -6.68 -5.54 5.10
N ALA A 93 -6.82 -6.65 5.82
CA ALA A 93 -7.82 -7.65 5.50
C ALA A 93 -9.24 -7.08 5.58
N GLU A 94 -9.54 -6.26 6.58
CA GLU A 94 -10.82 -5.55 6.71
C GLU A 94 -11.12 -4.66 5.49
N SER A 95 -10.17 -3.81 5.10
CA SER A 95 -10.34 -2.89 3.96
C SER A 95 -10.50 -3.62 2.63
N ILE A 96 -9.83 -4.77 2.45
CA ILE A 96 -9.94 -5.58 1.23
C ILE A 96 -11.29 -6.29 1.19
N THR A 97 -11.73 -6.88 2.30
CA THR A 97 -13.04 -7.52 2.40
C THR A 97 -14.15 -6.50 2.13
N ALA A 98 -14.11 -5.32 2.73
CA ALA A 98 -15.08 -4.25 2.47
C ALA A 98 -15.13 -3.83 0.99
N ALA A 99 -13.96 -3.77 0.32
CA ALA A 99 -13.90 -3.45 -1.10
C ALA A 99 -14.54 -4.53 -2.00
N CYS A 100 -14.34 -5.81 -1.66
CA CYS A 100 -14.95 -6.91 -2.38
C CYS A 100 -16.48 -6.98 -2.12
N GLU A 101 -16.89 -6.86 -0.86
CA GLU A 101 -18.31 -6.89 -0.45
C GLU A 101 -19.12 -5.77 -1.07
N ALA A 102 -18.57 -4.54 -1.16
CA ALA A 102 -19.23 -3.40 -1.79
C ALA A 102 -19.60 -3.64 -3.26
N HIS A 103 -18.99 -4.64 -3.89
CA HIS A 103 -19.13 -5.00 -5.30
C HIS A 103 -19.64 -6.43 -5.51
N GLY A 104 -20.02 -7.15 -4.45
CA GLY A 104 -20.47 -8.54 -4.54
C GLY A 104 -19.40 -9.50 -5.07
N LEU A 105 -18.13 -9.15 -4.91
CA LEU A 105 -16.98 -9.94 -5.33
C LEU A 105 -16.41 -10.74 -4.18
N SER A 106 -15.66 -11.77 -4.52
CA SER A 106 -14.76 -12.48 -3.61
C SER A 106 -13.32 -12.08 -3.87
N VAL A 107 -12.45 -12.33 -2.89
CA VAL A 107 -11.00 -12.13 -3.07
C VAL A 107 -10.43 -13.00 -4.20
N ALA A 108 -11.08 -14.13 -4.52
CA ALA A 108 -10.65 -15.03 -5.59
C ALA A 108 -10.82 -14.41 -6.98
N ASP A 109 -11.75 -13.47 -7.14
CA ASP A 109 -12.04 -12.77 -8.40
C ASP A 109 -10.97 -11.73 -8.76
N ILE A 110 -10.08 -11.38 -7.82
CA ILE A 110 -9.00 -10.42 -8.04
C ILE A 110 -7.91 -11.08 -8.89
N ASP A 111 -7.53 -10.45 -9.99
CA ASP A 111 -6.45 -10.91 -10.87
C ASP A 111 -5.08 -10.58 -10.26
N TRP A 112 -4.92 -9.37 -9.75
CA TRP A 112 -3.67 -8.88 -9.18
C TRP A 112 -3.86 -8.11 -7.88
N PHE A 113 -3.02 -8.43 -6.90
CA PHE A 113 -2.92 -7.69 -5.64
C PHE A 113 -1.63 -6.89 -5.60
N VAL A 114 -1.73 -5.56 -5.50
CA VAL A 114 -0.60 -4.63 -5.43
C VAL A 114 -0.60 -3.94 -4.05
N PRO A 115 -0.01 -4.57 -3.03
CA PRO A 115 0.06 -4.02 -1.67
C PRO A 115 1.13 -2.94 -1.53
N HIS A 116 1.06 -2.21 -0.42
CA HIS A 116 2.17 -1.41 0.07
C HIS A 116 3.36 -2.30 0.44
N GLN A 117 4.54 -1.94 -0.06
CA GLN A 117 5.77 -2.74 0.02
C GLN A 117 6.46 -2.59 1.39
N ALA A 118 5.75 -2.91 2.49
CA ALA A 118 6.25 -2.69 3.84
C ALA A 118 7.42 -3.62 4.23
N ASN A 119 7.19 -4.92 4.05
CA ASN A 119 8.19 -5.99 4.09
C ASN A 119 7.53 -7.28 3.57
N GLN A 120 8.33 -8.23 3.11
CA GLN A 120 7.80 -9.47 2.51
C GLN A 120 6.92 -10.28 3.48
N ARG A 121 7.20 -10.25 4.79
CA ARG A 121 6.41 -11.00 5.78
C ARG A 121 4.98 -10.48 5.91
N ILE A 122 4.76 -9.16 5.85
CA ILE A 122 3.43 -8.55 5.87
C ILE A 122 2.67 -8.94 4.60
N LEU A 123 3.32 -8.83 3.43
CA LEU A 123 2.73 -9.23 2.14
C LEU A 123 2.26 -10.70 2.20
N ASP A 124 3.14 -11.61 2.62
CA ASP A 124 2.81 -13.03 2.71
C ASP A 124 1.74 -13.30 3.78
N GLY A 125 1.77 -12.57 4.90
CA GLY A 125 0.81 -12.69 5.99
C GLY A 125 -0.59 -12.28 5.56
N THR A 126 -0.71 -11.14 4.89
CA THR A 126 -1.96 -10.63 4.32
C THR A 126 -2.50 -11.58 3.25
N ALA A 127 -1.64 -11.99 2.30
CA ALA A 127 -2.03 -12.90 1.22
C ALA A 127 -2.55 -14.23 1.79
N ARG A 128 -1.85 -14.83 2.75
CA ARG A 128 -2.32 -16.06 3.44
C ARG A 128 -3.65 -15.86 4.16
N LYS A 129 -3.82 -14.74 4.89
CA LYS A 129 -5.06 -14.46 5.63
C LYS A 129 -6.26 -14.31 4.70
N LEU A 130 -6.06 -13.74 3.52
CA LEU A 130 -7.11 -13.49 2.53
C LEU A 130 -7.27 -14.63 1.51
N GLY A 131 -6.40 -15.65 1.55
CA GLY A 131 -6.40 -16.73 0.56
C GLY A 131 -5.94 -16.31 -0.84
N ILE A 132 -5.21 -15.20 -0.96
CA ILE A 132 -4.67 -14.74 -2.25
C ILE A 132 -3.46 -15.62 -2.63
N PRO A 133 -3.47 -16.27 -3.81
CA PRO A 133 -2.32 -17.04 -4.27
C PRO A 133 -1.05 -16.17 -4.37
N PRO A 134 0.12 -16.61 -3.88
CA PRO A 134 1.34 -15.82 -3.89
C PRO A 134 1.73 -15.27 -5.27
N GLN A 135 1.45 -16.02 -6.34
CA GLN A 135 1.72 -15.60 -7.71
C GLN A 135 0.87 -14.41 -8.20
N LYS A 136 -0.24 -14.09 -7.54
CA LYS A 136 -1.08 -12.91 -7.82
C LYS A 136 -0.62 -11.67 -7.05
N VAL A 137 0.34 -11.81 -6.13
CA VAL A 137 0.85 -10.71 -5.30
C VAL A 137 2.03 -10.05 -6.00
N ILE A 138 1.92 -8.75 -6.27
CA ILE A 138 3.03 -7.95 -6.79
C ILE A 138 3.93 -7.55 -5.62
N SER A 139 5.15 -8.08 -5.61
CA SER A 139 6.23 -7.68 -4.69
C SER A 139 7.40 -7.09 -5.47
N THR A 140 7.88 -5.95 -5.00
CA THR A 140 9.14 -5.30 -5.40
C THR A 140 9.98 -4.94 -4.16
N VAL A 141 9.67 -5.53 -2.99
CA VAL A 141 10.39 -5.25 -1.73
C VAL A 141 11.89 -5.50 -1.88
N ALA A 142 12.28 -6.53 -2.62
CA ALA A 142 13.68 -6.89 -2.85
C ALA A 142 14.46 -5.84 -3.66
N ASP A 143 13.77 -5.11 -4.54
CA ASP A 143 14.40 -4.14 -5.44
C ASP A 143 14.39 -2.71 -4.86
N HIS A 144 13.32 -2.35 -4.16
CA HIS A 144 13.06 -0.96 -3.73
C HIS A 144 13.07 -0.76 -2.20
N GLY A 145 12.98 -1.84 -1.42
CA GLY A 145 12.61 -1.74 -0.01
C GLY A 145 11.23 -1.10 0.19
N ASN A 146 11.03 -0.50 1.36
CA ASN A 146 9.83 0.26 1.68
C ASN A 146 10.01 1.74 1.33
N THR A 147 9.39 2.16 0.23
CA THR A 147 9.39 3.55 -0.26
C THR A 147 8.17 4.37 0.20
N SER A 148 7.53 3.98 1.31
CA SER A 148 6.36 4.67 1.88
C SER A 148 5.26 4.86 0.81
N ALA A 149 4.82 6.10 0.56
CA ALA A 149 3.77 6.44 -0.39
C ALA A 149 4.11 6.07 -1.86
N ALA A 150 5.38 5.94 -2.21
CA ALA A 150 5.80 5.57 -3.57
C ALA A 150 5.65 4.07 -3.85
N SER A 151 5.51 3.24 -2.81
CA SER A 151 5.60 1.78 -2.93
C SER A 151 4.53 1.17 -3.84
N VAL A 152 3.27 1.57 -3.69
CA VAL A 152 2.16 1.05 -4.51
C VAL A 152 2.30 1.46 -5.98
N PRO A 153 2.46 2.76 -6.34
CA PRO A 153 2.58 3.14 -7.74
C PRO A 153 3.87 2.63 -8.41
N LEU A 154 4.97 2.47 -7.68
CA LEU A 154 6.18 1.82 -8.21
C LEU A 154 5.91 0.35 -8.54
N ALA A 155 5.33 -0.42 -7.61
CA ALA A 155 5.00 -1.82 -7.81
C ALA A 155 3.98 -2.02 -8.95
N LEU A 156 2.95 -1.18 -9.01
CA LEU A 156 1.96 -1.16 -10.09
C LEU A 156 2.65 -0.95 -11.45
N ASN A 157 3.50 0.07 -11.57
CA ASN A 157 4.22 0.36 -12.80
C ASN A 157 5.18 -0.78 -13.21
N THR A 158 5.85 -1.44 -12.26
CA THR A 158 6.69 -2.61 -12.55
C THR A 158 5.86 -3.73 -13.18
N ALA A 159 4.72 -4.08 -12.57
CA ALA A 159 3.85 -5.16 -13.06
C ALA A 159 3.15 -4.85 -14.39
N ILE A 160 2.93 -3.57 -14.71
CA ILE A 160 2.45 -3.15 -16.03
C ILE A 160 3.57 -3.29 -17.07
N ARG A 161 4.78 -2.82 -16.75
CA ARG A 161 5.93 -2.82 -17.68
C ARG A 161 6.40 -4.21 -18.05
N ASP A 162 6.26 -5.19 -17.15
CA ASP A 162 6.61 -6.59 -17.41
C ASP A 162 5.44 -7.45 -17.91
N ASN A 163 4.31 -6.84 -18.28
CA ASN A 163 3.12 -7.47 -18.86
C ASN A 163 2.38 -8.47 -17.95
N ARG A 164 2.57 -8.39 -16.62
CA ARG A 164 1.71 -9.11 -15.67
C ARG A 164 0.31 -8.52 -15.65
N ILE A 165 0.19 -7.23 -15.37
CA ILE A 165 -1.10 -6.51 -15.34
C ILE A 165 -1.47 -6.07 -16.76
N LYS A 166 -2.65 -6.49 -17.22
CA LYS A 166 -3.19 -6.22 -18.55
C LYS A 166 -4.52 -5.49 -18.47
N ARG A 167 -4.92 -4.87 -19.58
CA ARG A 167 -6.22 -4.22 -19.68
C ARG A 167 -7.33 -5.26 -19.48
N GLY A 168 -8.32 -4.91 -18.67
CA GLY A 168 -9.42 -5.77 -18.27
C GLY A 168 -9.20 -6.44 -16.92
N ASP A 169 -7.96 -6.57 -16.45
CA ASP A 169 -7.66 -7.21 -15.17
C ASP A 169 -8.29 -6.45 -14.01
N LEU A 170 -8.84 -7.20 -13.04
CA LEU A 170 -9.30 -6.66 -11.78
C LEU A 170 -8.12 -6.55 -10.80
N VAL A 171 -7.72 -5.32 -10.51
CA VAL A 171 -6.56 -5.00 -9.70
C VAL A 171 -7.00 -4.42 -8.36
N LEU A 172 -6.47 -4.99 -7.29
CA LEU A 172 -6.64 -4.50 -5.93
C LEU A 172 -5.36 -3.80 -5.48
N LEU A 173 -5.46 -2.51 -5.17
CA LEU A 173 -4.40 -1.75 -4.51
C LEU A 173 -4.69 -1.65 -3.01
N GLU A 174 -3.65 -1.66 -2.20
CA GLU A 174 -3.77 -1.49 -0.75
C GLU A 174 -2.57 -0.76 -0.17
N ALA A 175 -2.80 0.07 0.85
CA ALA A 175 -1.73 0.62 1.66
C ALA A 175 -2.12 0.78 3.13
N MET A 176 -1.11 0.66 4.01
CA MET A 176 -1.15 1.06 5.42
C MET A 176 0.09 1.90 5.76
N GLY A 177 -0.07 2.88 6.65
CA GLY A 177 1.02 3.67 7.20
C GLY A 177 0.75 4.18 8.62
N GLY A 178 1.67 5.04 9.10
CA GLY A 178 1.56 5.69 10.41
C GLY A 178 0.24 6.46 10.60
N GLY A 179 -0.17 6.62 11.85
CA GLY A 179 -1.46 7.19 12.23
C GLY A 179 -2.20 6.36 13.28
N PHE A 180 -2.65 5.12 13.01
CA PHE A 180 -2.55 4.40 11.73
C PHE A 180 -3.54 4.93 10.69
N THR A 181 -3.17 4.78 9.43
CA THR A 181 -4.02 4.99 8.26
C THR A 181 -3.93 3.76 7.38
N TRP A 182 -5.04 3.36 6.76
CA TRP A 182 -5.04 2.28 5.78
C TRP A 182 -6.18 2.45 4.78
N GLY A 183 -6.06 1.78 3.65
CA GLY A 183 -7.11 1.79 2.65
C GLY A 183 -6.82 0.90 1.46
N SER A 184 -7.85 0.70 0.65
CA SER A 184 -7.82 -0.10 -0.55
C SER A 184 -8.47 0.64 -1.72
N ALA A 185 -8.06 0.30 -2.94
CA ALA A 185 -8.72 0.73 -4.16
C ALA A 185 -8.91 -0.49 -5.06
N LEU A 186 -10.15 -0.74 -5.48
CA LEU A 186 -10.47 -1.75 -6.46
C LEU A 186 -10.66 -1.07 -7.81
N LEU A 187 -9.95 -1.54 -8.83
CA LEU A 187 -9.99 -0.96 -10.16
C LEU A 187 -9.92 -2.02 -11.25
N ARG A 188 -10.50 -1.70 -12.41
CA ARG A 188 -10.31 -2.46 -13.64
C ARG A 188 -9.31 -1.72 -14.53
N TRP A 189 -8.17 -2.35 -14.82
CA TRP A 189 -7.06 -1.73 -15.56
C TRP A 189 -7.34 -1.56 -17.05
#